data_AF-A0A3M6UGI4-F1
#
_entry.id   AF-A0A3M6UGI4-F1
#
_cell.length_a   1.000
_cell.length_b   1.000
_cell.length_c   1.000
_cell.angle_alpha   90.00
_cell.angle_beta   90.00
_cell.angle_gamma   90.00
#
_symmetry.space_group_name_H-M   'P 1'
#
loop_
_entity.id
_entity.type
_entity.pdbx_description
1 polymer ?
#
loop_
_entity_poly.entity_id
_entity_poly.type
_entity_poly.pdbx_seq_one_letter_code
_entity_poly.pdbx_strand_id
1 'polypeptide(L)'
;MKANLSDNKGLDGLYQGDILLNKQQEDDLRTSKARGAGLHLWPGGVVPYVISHELARSEVLVRTLKNIMTEWEVQTCIKFKTKTVEKAYIRFIYGKGCYSYVGCQGNEQTVSLGPNCWALGTLRHELGHALGFFHEQARPDRDMYINIEKDNIQAGKESNFDKLTPALQQSWMPFGTPYDYFSIMHFSPFAFTKDKKPTITAKDNRVSLRYLGQRDFISYLDLQQMNLMYNCPGNAVGYLDTICENYSRQIICYGGRKIRITYANYGRKYSSKCGFSFNRNCISPTSLKKVSQTCNGRSSCLLKASDKEFGDPCPFTKKYLAIRYECHP
;
A
#
# COMPACT_ATOMS: atom_id res chain seq x y z
N MET A 1 -18.16 -0.66 -16.11
CA MET A 1 -18.41 0.41 -15.12
C MET A 1 -17.20 0.48 -14.20
N LYS A 2 -16.71 1.68 -13.84
CA LYS A 2 -15.54 1.85 -12.97
C LYS A 2 -16.00 1.77 -11.51
N ALA A 3 -15.26 1.07 -10.64
CA ALA A 3 -15.56 1.06 -9.21
C ALA A 3 -15.61 2.50 -8.70
N ASN A 4 -16.71 2.89 -8.08
CA ASN A 4 -16.87 4.21 -7.55
C ASN A 4 -17.49 4.10 -6.17
N LEU A 5 -16.96 4.83 -5.20
CA LEU A 5 -17.51 4.90 -3.83
C LEU A 5 -18.98 5.37 -3.84
N SER A 6 -19.43 5.97 -4.96
CA SER A 6 -20.85 6.23 -5.23
C SER A 6 -21.73 4.98 -5.24
N ASP A 7 -21.17 3.80 -5.48
CA ASP A 7 -21.90 2.52 -5.47
C ASP A 7 -22.31 2.11 -4.04
N ASN A 8 -21.69 2.72 -3.02
CA ASN A 8 -22.05 2.61 -1.61
C ASN A 8 -22.92 3.78 -1.10
N LYS A 9 -23.49 4.59 -2.00
CA LYS A 9 -24.32 5.73 -1.60
C LYS A 9 -25.48 5.27 -0.72
N GLY A 10 -25.61 5.87 0.47
CA GLY A 10 -26.62 5.52 1.47
C GLY A 10 -26.31 4.24 2.26
N LEU A 11 -25.03 3.85 2.33
CA LEU A 11 -24.47 3.00 3.37
C LEU A 11 -23.71 3.90 4.34
N ASP A 12 -24.22 4.06 5.55
CA ASP A 12 -23.56 4.80 6.61
C ASP A 12 -22.72 3.84 7.47
N GLY A 13 -21.62 4.35 8.05
CA GLY A 13 -20.74 3.58 8.93
C GLY A 13 -19.57 2.86 8.26
N LEU A 14 -19.45 2.89 6.92
CA LEU A 14 -18.26 2.38 6.22
C LEU A 14 -17.12 3.39 6.32
N TYR A 15 -15.97 2.96 6.84
CA TYR A 15 -14.77 3.76 6.90
C TYR A 15 -14.25 4.02 5.48
N GLN A 16 -13.95 5.27 5.17
CA GLN A 16 -13.53 5.69 3.83
C GLN A 16 -14.49 5.27 2.70
N GLY A 17 -15.73 4.90 3.02
CA GLY A 17 -16.80 4.60 2.07
C GLY A 17 -17.00 3.14 1.71
N ASP A 18 -16.02 2.25 1.86
CA ASP A 18 -16.08 0.82 1.47
C ASP A 18 -15.30 -0.13 2.42
N ILE A 19 -14.78 0.38 3.54
CA ILE A 19 -14.09 -0.45 4.53
C ILE A 19 -15.00 -0.73 5.73
N LEU A 20 -15.19 -2.00 6.05
CA LEU A 20 -15.66 -2.44 7.36
C LEU A 20 -14.48 -2.52 8.32
N LEU A 21 -14.55 -1.78 9.42
CA LEU A 21 -13.57 -1.88 10.49
C LEU A 21 -13.98 -2.96 11.49
N ASN A 22 -13.01 -3.72 11.97
CA ASN A 22 -13.20 -4.53 13.16
C ASN A 22 -13.04 -3.66 14.42
N LYS A 23 -13.42 -4.19 15.58
CA LYS A 23 -13.35 -3.50 16.87
C LYS A 23 -11.95 -2.95 17.19
N GLN A 24 -10.89 -3.72 16.89
CA GLN A 24 -9.51 -3.28 17.14
C GLN A 24 -9.16 -2.07 16.26
N GLN A 25 -9.54 -2.10 14.98
CA GLN A 25 -9.31 -1.00 14.05
C GLN A 25 -10.14 0.25 14.42
N GLU A 26 -11.37 0.08 14.90
CA GLU A 26 -12.16 1.18 15.46
C GLU A 26 -11.50 1.81 16.69
N ASP A 27 -10.94 1.00 17.59
CA ASP A 27 -10.21 1.46 18.76
C ASP A 27 -8.89 2.16 18.37
N ASP A 28 -8.21 1.66 17.34
CA ASP A 28 -6.97 2.25 16.78
C ASP A 28 -7.22 3.58 16.05
N LEU A 29 -8.44 3.83 15.56
CA LEU A 29 -8.84 5.17 15.09
C LEU A 29 -8.98 6.17 16.24
N ARG A 30 -9.41 5.72 17.43
CA ARG A 30 -9.67 6.58 18.59
C ARG A 30 -8.42 6.87 19.41
N THR A 31 -7.31 6.18 19.16
CA THR A 31 -6.10 6.29 19.97
C THR A 31 -4.89 6.69 19.13
N SER A 32 -4.04 7.57 19.68
CA SER A 32 -2.78 7.98 19.05
C SER A 32 -1.60 7.06 19.38
N LYS A 33 -1.77 6.15 20.34
CA LYS A 33 -0.74 5.19 20.76
C LYS A 33 -0.97 3.86 20.08
N ALA A 34 -0.05 3.51 19.19
CA ALA A 34 -0.07 2.22 18.53
C ALA A 34 0.19 1.09 19.54
N ARG A 35 -0.79 0.19 19.71
CA ARG A 35 -0.75 -0.88 20.73
C ARG A 35 -0.14 -2.19 20.24
N GLY A 36 0.77 -2.14 19.25
CA GLY A 36 1.43 -3.34 18.74
C GLY A 36 0.48 -4.28 17.99
N ALA A 37 -0.57 -3.73 17.37
CA ALA A 37 -1.46 -4.49 16.49
C ALA A 37 -0.65 -4.93 15.27
N GLY A 38 -0.40 -6.24 15.17
CA GLY A 38 0.25 -6.83 14.01
C GLY A 38 -0.59 -6.67 12.75
N LEU A 39 0.04 -6.86 11.59
CA LEU A 39 -0.67 -6.94 10.32
C LEU A 39 -1.68 -8.10 10.39
N HIS A 40 -2.96 -7.82 10.12
CA HIS A 40 -4.02 -8.82 10.01
C HIS A 40 -3.90 -9.57 8.68
N LEU A 41 -2.80 -10.29 8.45
CA LEU A 41 -2.57 -11.02 7.21
C LEU A 41 -3.19 -12.41 7.26
N TRP A 42 -3.53 -12.95 6.10
CA TRP A 42 -3.92 -14.35 5.97
C TRP A 42 -2.74 -15.28 6.28
N PRO A 43 -2.88 -16.24 7.22
CA PRO A 43 -1.81 -17.16 7.56
C PRO A 43 -1.27 -17.89 6.32
N GLY A 44 0.04 -17.77 6.09
CA GLY A 44 0.71 -18.37 4.92
C GLY A 44 0.27 -17.81 3.56
N GLY A 45 -0.44 -16.68 3.52
CA GLY A 45 -1.02 -16.14 2.28
C GLY A 45 -2.18 -16.96 1.72
N VAL A 46 -2.75 -17.88 2.51
CA VAL A 46 -3.85 -18.74 2.07
C VAL A 46 -5.18 -18.14 2.49
N VAL A 47 -6.06 -17.92 1.52
CA VAL A 47 -7.37 -17.28 1.67
C VAL A 47 -8.48 -18.28 1.35
N PRO A 48 -9.05 -18.96 2.35
CA PRO A 48 -10.23 -19.78 2.15
C PRO A 48 -11.43 -18.88 1.81
N TYR A 49 -12.29 -19.33 0.88
CA TYR A 49 -13.49 -18.59 0.52
C TYR A 49 -14.69 -19.46 0.20
N VAL A 50 -15.87 -18.85 0.29
CA VAL A 50 -17.14 -19.37 -0.22
C VAL A 50 -17.86 -18.28 -1.01
N ILE A 51 -18.63 -18.69 -2.02
CA ILE A 51 -19.49 -17.79 -2.79
C ILE A 51 -20.93 -18.11 -2.39
N SER A 52 -21.68 -17.08 -1.99
CA SER A 52 -23.12 -17.21 -1.66
C SER A 52 -23.92 -17.76 -2.85
N HIS A 53 -25.04 -18.41 -2.55
CA HIS A 53 -25.89 -19.02 -3.57
C HIS A 53 -26.41 -18.00 -4.58
N GLU A 54 -26.70 -16.77 -4.14
CA GLU A 54 -27.17 -15.66 -4.97
C GLU A 54 -26.16 -15.28 -6.04
N LEU A 55 -24.87 -15.12 -5.67
CA LEU A 55 -23.80 -14.83 -6.62
C LEU A 55 -23.46 -16.03 -7.50
N ALA A 56 -23.54 -17.25 -6.96
CA ALA A 56 -23.21 -18.48 -7.67
C ALA A 56 -24.13 -18.76 -8.87
N ARG A 57 -25.33 -18.18 -8.90
CA ARG A 57 -26.25 -18.24 -10.05
C ARG A 57 -25.70 -17.56 -11.31
N SER A 58 -24.73 -16.66 -11.19
CA SER A 58 -24.10 -16.01 -12.34
C SER A 58 -22.74 -16.65 -12.63
N GLU A 59 -22.72 -17.56 -13.61
CA GLU A 59 -21.47 -18.19 -14.07
C GLU A 59 -20.43 -17.16 -14.52
N VAL A 60 -20.88 -16.09 -15.17
CA VAL A 60 -20.03 -14.99 -15.63
C VAL A 60 -19.35 -14.28 -14.45
N LEU A 61 -20.09 -13.99 -13.37
CA LEU A 61 -19.51 -13.41 -12.17
C LEU A 61 -18.51 -14.38 -11.52
N VAL A 62 -18.91 -15.65 -11.33
CA VAL A 62 -18.05 -16.64 -10.67
C VAL A 62 -16.74 -16.83 -11.45
N ARG A 63 -16.80 -16.90 -12.77
CA ARG A 63 -15.62 -16.95 -13.65
C ARG A 63 -14.78 -15.69 -13.52
N THR A 64 -15.41 -14.52 -13.54
CA THR A 64 -14.72 -13.23 -13.39
C THR A 64 -13.99 -13.15 -12.04
N LEU A 65 -14.66 -13.50 -10.94
CA LEU A 65 -14.06 -13.50 -9.61
C LEU A 65 -12.87 -14.44 -9.51
N LYS A 66 -12.99 -15.67 -10.04
CA LYS A 66 -11.88 -16.63 -10.12
C LYS A 66 -10.71 -16.10 -10.95
N ASN A 67 -10.97 -15.44 -12.08
CA ASN A 67 -9.90 -14.83 -12.88
C ASN A 67 -9.15 -13.74 -12.09
N ILE A 68 -9.87 -12.87 -11.38
CA ILE A 68 -9.23 -11.82 -10.55
C ILE A 68 -8.43 -12.44 -9.39
N MET A 69 -8.94 -13.50 -8.76
CA MET A 69 -8.17 -14.27 -7.77
C MET A 69 -6.86 -14.76 -8.38
N THR A 70 -6.92 -15.36 -9.58
CA THR A 70 -5.72 -15.83 -10.30
C THR A 70 -4.73 -14.71 -10.63
N GLU A 71 -5.19 -13.48 -10.93
CA GLU A 71 -4.27 -12.35 -11.15
C GLU A 71 -3.37 -12.09 -9.93
N TRP A 72 -3.94 -12.11 -8.73
CA TRP A 72 -3.16 -12.03 -7.49
C TRP A 72 -2.26 -13.25 -7.28
N GLU A 73 -2.75 -14.47 -7.55
CA GLU A 73 -2.00 -15.72 -7.32
C GLU A 73 -0.79 -15.93 -8.23
N VAL A 74 -0.81 -15.38 -9.44
CA VAL A 74 0.27 -15.53 -10.43
C VAL A 74 1.44 -14.60 -10.11
N GLN A 75 1.15 -13.42 -9.56
CA GLN A 75 2.14 -12.37 -9.33
C GLN A 75 2.55 -12.24 -7.86
N THR A 76 1.90 -13.01 -6.98
CA THR A 76 2.21 -13.07 -5.56
C THR A 76 2.19 -14.51 -5.04
N CYS A 77 2.53 -14.69 -3.77
CA CYS A 77 2.39 -15.96 -3.07
C CYS A 77 1.00 -16.19 -2.46
N ILE A 78 0.04 -15.26 -2.67
CA ILE A 78 -1.35 -15.47 -2.25
C ILE A 78 -1.93 -16.70 -2.95
N LYS A 79 -2.75 -17.45 -2.22
CA LYS A 79 -3.50 -18.60 -2.73
C LYS A 79 -4.93 -18.57 -2.23
N PHE A 80 -5.88 -18.56 -3.15
CA PHE A 80 -7.30 -18.71 -2.85
C PHE A 80 -7.67 -20.19 -2.92
N LYS A 81 -8.47 -20.65 -1.95
CA LYS A 81 -9.00 -22.01 -1.95
C LYS A 81 -10.44 -22.02 -1.52
N THR A 82 -11.22 -22.97 -2.03
CA THR A 82 -12.55 -23.23 -1.50
C THR A 82 -12.41 -23.63 -0.03
N LYS A 83 -13.18 -22.98 0.84
CA LYS A 83 -13.23 -23.28 2.27
C LYS A 83 -13.67 -24.73 2.49
N THR A 84 -13.01 -25.41 3.41
CA THR A 84 -13.45 -26.68 3.99
C THR A 84 -13.70 -26.49 5.48
N VAL A 85 -12.70 -26.72 6.32
CA VAL A 85 -12.79 -26.70 7.79
C VAL A 85 -12.32 -25.39 8.42
N GLU A 86 -11.75 -24.48 7.63
CA GLU A 86 -11.13 -23.26 8.16
C GLU A 86 -12.16 -22.37 8.86
N LYS A 87 -11.77 -21.84 10.02
CA LYS A 87 -12.59 -20.89 10.78
C LYS A 87 -12.56 -19.50 10.18
N ALA A 88 -11.40 -19.05 9.70
CA ALA A 88 -11.22 -17.78 9.01
C ALA A 88 -11.37 -17.97 7.51
N TYR A 89 -12.27 -17.21 6.86
CA TYR A 89 -12.52 -17.29 5.43
C TYR A 89 -13.33 -16.09 4.93
N ILE A 90 -13.24 -15.83 3.62
CA ILE A 90 -14.08 -14.83 2.96
C ILE A 90 -15.42 -15.46 2.53
N ARG A 91 -16.53 -14.82 2.87
CA ARG A 91 -17.85 -15.07 2.27
C ARG A 91 -18.17 -13.95 1.30
N PHE A 92 -18.19 -14.26 0.00
CA PHE A 92 -18.71 -13.33 -1.01
C PHE A 92 -20.24 -13.35 -1.01
N ILE A 93 -20.87 -12.20 -0.77
CA ILE A 93 -22.33 -12.07 -0.70
C ILE A 93 -22.87 -11.11 -1.75
N TYR A 94 -24.12 -11.33 -2.16
CA TYR A 94 -24.88 -10.33 -2.89
C TYR A 94 -25.50 -9.33 -1.90
N GLY A 95 -24.72 -8.32 -1.51
CA GLY A 95 -25.14 -7.28 -0.58
C GLY A 95 -25.56 -5.98 -1.26
N LYS A 96 -25.76 -4.92 -0.47
CA LYS A 96 -25.91 -3.55 -0.97
C LYS A 96 -24.52 -2.90 -1.01
N GLY A 97 -24.05 -2.50 -2.18
CA GLY A 97 -22.73 -1.87 -2.34
C GLY A 97 -21.55 -2.84 -2.40
N CYS A 98 -20.36 -2.28 -2.58
CA CYS A 98 -19.07 -2.94 -2.71
C CYS A 98 -18.23 -2.60 -1.47
N TYR A 99 -17.96 -3.57 -0.61
CA TYR A 99 -17.15 -3.31 0.59
C TYR A 99 -16.52 -4.58 1.12
N SER A 100 -15.48 -4.39 1.92
CA SER A 100 -14.71 -5.48 2.51
C SER A 100 -14.11 -5.06 3.86
N TYR A 101 -13.72 -6.05 4.65
CA TYR A 101 -12.81 -5.82 5.77
C TYR A 101 -11.37 -5.66 5.26
N VAL A 102 -10.52 -4.97 6.03
CA VAL A 102 -9.08 -4.94 5.73
C VAL A 102 -8.36 -6.11 6.42
N GLY A 103 -7.84 -7.03 5.62
CA GLY A 103 -7.07 -8.19 6.09
C GLY A 103 -7.93 -9.33 6.67
N CYS A 104 -7.27 -10.32 7.27
CA CYS A 104 -7.87 -11.50 7.90
C CYS A 104 -8.44 -11.19 9.29
N GLN A 105 -9.74 -11.43 9.46
CA GLN A 105 -10.47 -11.18 10.71
C GLN A 105 -10.42 -12.35 11.71
N GLY A 106 -9.84 -13.48 11.33
CA GLY A 106 -9.76 -14.70 12.16
C GLY A 106 -11.05 -15.52 12.25
N ASN A 107 -12.14 -15.08 11.62
CA ASN A 107 -13.43 -15.75 11.49
C ASN A 107 -13.98 -15.57 10.06
N GLU A 108 -15.22 -15.99 9.81
CA GLU A 108 -15.94 -15.57 8.61
C GLU A 108 -15.92 -14.04 8.48
N GLN A 109 -15.52 -13.54 7.31
CA GLN A 109 -15.58 -12.12 6.97
C GLN A 109 -16.25 -11.94 5.61
N THR A 110 -17.00 -10.85 5.49
CA THR A 110 -17.78 -10.57 4.30
C THR A 110 -16.98 -9.77 3.27
N VAL A 111 -17.17 -10.11 1.99
CA VAL A 111 -16.96 -9.20 0.86
C VAL A 111 -18.32 -9.03 0.17
N SER A 112 -18.86 -7.81 0.19
CA SER A 112 -20.14 -7.50 -0.43
C SER A 112 -19.95 -7.14 -1.89
N LEU A 113 -20.67 -7.82 -2.78
CA LEU A 113 -20.66 -7.59 -4.22
C LEU A 113 -22.09 -7.30 -4.71
N GLY A 114 -22.58 -6.11 -4.40
CA GLY A 114 -23.90 -5.65 -4.81
C GLY A 114 -24.04 -5.33 -6.30
N PRO A 115 -25.19 -4.74 -6.69
CA PRO A 115 -25.39 -4.23 -8.04
C PRO A 115 -24.25 -3.26 -8.41
N ASN A 116 -23.68 -3.41 -9.61
CA ASN A 116 -22.54 -2.64 -10.16
C ASN A 116 -21.14 -2.98 -9.61
N CYS A 117 -21.02 -3.88 -8.62
CA CYS A 117 -19.72 -4.26 -8.06
C CYS A 117 -18.94 -5.31 -8.87
N TRP A 118 -19.51 -5.79 -9.97
CA TRP A 118 -18.99 -6.97 -10.69
C TRP A 118 -17.98 -6.60 -11.77
N ALA A 119 -17.63 -5.32 -11.89
CA ALA A 119 -16.57 -4.88 -12.78
C ALA A 119 -15.20 -5.36 -12.27
N LEU A 120 -14.31 -5.71 -13.20
CA LEU A 120 -12.97 -6.25 -12.92
C LEU A 120 -12.19 -5.40 -11.90
N GLY A 121 -12.15 -4.09 -12.09
CA GLY A 121 -11.45 -3.18 -11.18
C GLY A 121 -12.04 -3.12 -9.78
N THR A 122 -13.37 -3.24 -9.63
CA THR A 122 -14.03 -3.29 -8.32
C THR A 122 -13.63 -4.58 -7.59
N LEU A 123 -13.70 -5.72 -8.27
CA LEU A 123 -13.32 -7.00 -7.69
C LEU A 123 -11.84 -7.03 -7.25
N ARG A 124 -10.94 -6.44 -8.06
CA ARG A 124 -9.53 -6.27 -7.68
C ARG A 124 -9.37 -5.44 -6.41
N HIS A 125 -10.11 -4.35 -6.30
CA HIS A 125 -10.09 -3.42 -5.18
C HIS A 125 -10.58 -4.07 -3.88
N GLU A 126 -11.76 -4.71 -3.90
CA GLU A 126 -12.33 -5.37 -2.72
C GLU A 126 -11.47 -6.55 -2.24
N LEU A 127 -10.86 -7.28 -3.17
CA LEU A 127 -9.87 -8.31 -2.84
C LEU A 127 -8.59 -7.68 -2.26
N GLY A 128 -8.14 -6.53 -2.76
CA GLY A 128 -7.05 -5.76 -2.17
C GLY A 128 -7.31 -5.43 -0.70
N HIS A 129 -8.50 -4.95 -0.36
CA HIS A 129 -8.93 -4.77 1.03
C HIS A 129 -8.87 -6.08 1.81
N ALA A 130 -9.52 -7.14 1.32
CA ALA A 130 -9.56 -8.43 2.00
C ALA A 130 -8.16 -9.02 2.26
N LEU A 131 -7.18 -8.71 1.40
CA LEU A 131 -5.78 -9.11 1.53
C LEU A 131 -4.97 -8.21 2.47
N GLY A 132 -5.45 -7.01 2.81
CA GLY A 132 -4.85 -6.15 3.83
C GLY A 132 -4.53 -4.73 3.39
N PHE A 133 -4.97 -4.28 2.22
CA PHE A 133 -4.77 -2.90 1.80
C PHE A 133 -5.85 -1.96 2.34
N PHE A 134 -5.42 -0.83 2.90
CA PHE A 134 -6.22 0.39 2.95
C PHE A 134 -5.99 1.19 1.66
N HIS A 135 -6.66 2.33 1.56
CA HIS A 135 -6.51 3.20 0.41
C HIS A 135 -5.17 3.93 0.34
N GLU A 136 -4.67 4.12 -0.88
CA GLU A 136 -3.40 4.79 -1.14
C GLU A 136 -3.43 6.28 -0.75
N GLN A 137 -4.56 6.98 -0.97
CA GLN A 137 -4.68 8.40 -0.58
C GLN A 137 -4.75 8.62 0.95
N ALA A 138 -4.91 7.55 1.73
CA ALA A 138 -4.91 7.58 3.18
C ALA A 138 -3.50 7.50 3.77
N ARG A 139 -2.47 7.35 2.93
CA ARG A 139 -1.07 7.31 3.35
C ARG A 139 -0.69 8.51 4.23
N PRO A 140 0.09 8.30 5.30
CA PRO A 140 0.60 9.39 6.14
C PRO A 140 1.43 10.43 5.36
N ASP A 141 2.12 9.98 4.31
CA ASP A 141 2.98 10.77 3.44
C ASP A 141 2.28 11.32 2.18
N ARG A 142 0.96 11.08 2.03
CA ARG A 142 0.17 11.48 0.83
C ARG A 142 0.23 12.96 0.49
N ASP A 143 0.36 13.83 1.50
CA ASP A 143 0.41 15.29 1.30
C ASP A 143 1.69 15.74 0.57
N MET A 144 2.68 14.88 0.37
CA MET A 144 3.83 15.17 -0.52
C MET A 144 3.50 14.97 -2.01
N TYR A 145 2.42 14.25 -2.32
CA TYR A 145 2.11 13.75 -3.66
C TYR A 145 0.80 14.29 -4.21
N ILE A 146 -0.21 14.47 -3.35
CA ILE A 146 -1.54 14.95 -3.75
C ILE A 146 -2.00 16.14 -2.89
N ASN A 147 -2.95 16.91 -3.43
CA ASN A 147 -3.75 17.86 -2.66
C ASN A 147 -5.15 17.27 -2.45
N ILE A 148 -5.73 17.54 -1.29
CA ILE A 148 -7.15 17.31 -1.01
C ILE A 148 -7.88 18.65 -1.09
N GLU A 149 -8.74 18.80 -2.09
CA GLU A 149 -9.53 19.99 -2.35
C GLU A 149 -10.78 19.97 -1.45
N LYS A 150 -10.61 20.30 -0.17
CA LYS A 150 -11.66 20.17 0.86
C LYS A 150 -12.96 20.88 0.49
N ASP A 151 -12.86 22.03 -0.18
CA ASP A 151 -14.01 22.81 -0.61
C ASP A 151 -14.89 22.08 -1.64
N ASN A 152 -14.36 21.07 -2.34
CA ASN A 152 -15.11 20.30 -3.34
C ASN A 152 -15.77 19.04 -2.75
N ILE A 153 -15.54 18.73 -1.47
CA ILE A 153 -16.06 17.51 -0.82
C ILE A 153 -17.52 17.73 -0.38
N GLN A 154 -18.35 16.69 -0.51
CA GLN A 154 -19.70 16.66 0.05
C GLN A 154 -19.67 16.84 1.57
N ALA A 155 -20.55 17.69 2.10
CA ALA A 155 -20.65 17.90 3.55
C ALA A 155 -20.88 16.57 4.29
N GLY A 156 -20.08 16.32 5.33
CA GLY A 156 -20.12 15.09 6.13
C GLY A 156 -19.36 13.90 5.52
N LYS A 157 -18.60 14.10 4.44
CA LYS A 157 -17.76 13.07 3.80
C LYS A 157 -16.26 13.40 3.87
N GLU A 158 -15.88 14.42 4.60
CA GLU A 158 -14.50 14.89 4.75
C GLU A 158 -13.60 13.84 5.41
N SER A 159 -14.13 13.10 6.38
CA SER A 159 -13.37 12.04 7.09
C SER A 159 -12.93 10.88 6.19
N ASN A 160 -13.56 10.69 5.03
CA ASN A 160 -13.11 9.68 4.06
C ASN A 160 -11.73 10.00 3.46
N PHE A 161 -11.23 11.23 3.64
CA PHE A 161 -9.92 11.68 3.19
C PHE A 161 -8.91 11.80 4.33
N ASP A 162 -9.26 11.36 5.54
CA ASP A 162 -8.34 11.32 6.66
C ASP A 162 -7.19 10.35 6.37
N LYS A 163 -6.00 10.71 6.84
CA LYS A 163 -4.83 9.85 6.78
C LYS A 163 -4.94 8.77 7.85
N LEU A 164 -4.35 7.61 7.60
CA LEU A 164 -4.28 6.54 8.60
C LEU A 164 -3.59 7.05 9.87
N THR A 165 -4.19 6.74 11.02
CA THR A 165 -3.58 7.03 12.32
C THR A 165 -2.28 6.24 12.48
N PRO A 166 -1.33 6.69 13.33
CA PRO A 166 -0.13 5.92 13.61
C PRO A 166 -0.41 4.49 14.13
N ALA A 167 -1.56 4.28 14.79
CA ALA A 167 -1.99 2.96 15.23
C ALA A 167 -2.42 2.08 14.03
N LEU A 168 -3.30 2.57 13.15
CA LEU A 168 -3.69 1.83 11.95
C LEU A 168 -2.54 1.62 10.95
N GLN A 169 -1.58 2.53 10.91
CA GLN A 169 -0.38 2.37 10.08
C GLN A 169 0.46 1.14 10.49
N GLN A 170 0.34 0.63 11.72
CA GLN A 170 1.00 -0.64 12.06
C GLN A 170 0.32 -1.84 11.39
N SER A 171 -0.99 -1.75 11.19
CA SER A 171 -1.79 -2.73 10.45
C SER A 171 -1.73 -2.54 8.92
N TRP A 172 -1.17 -1.43 8.45
CA TRP A 172 -1.01 -1.10 7.04
C TRP A 172 0.31 -0.37 6.82
N MET A 173 1.32 -1.09 6.35
CA MET A 173 2.63 -0.50 6.08
C MET A 173 2.87 -0.43 4.57
N PRO A 174 3.44 0.69 4.07
CA PRO A 174 3.86 0.77 2.67
C PRO A 174 5.08 -0.10 2.39
N PHE A 175 5.75 -0.67 3.41
CA PHE A 175 7.00 -1.42 3.24
C PHE A 175 7.98 -0.68 2.31
N GLY A 176 8.15 0.63 2.51
CA GLY A 176 9.06 1.44 1.69
C GLY A 176 8.71 1.56 0.20
N THR A 177 7.53 1.12 -0.26
CA THR A 177 7.09 1.37 -1.64
C THR A 177 6.84 2.88 -1.83
N PRO A 178 7.23 3.45 -3.00
CA PRO A 178 6.86 4.81 -3.36
C PRO A 178 5.34 5.02 -3.36
N TYR A 179 4.88 6.26 -3.25
CA TYR A 179 3.48 6.59 -3.45
C TYR A 179 3.02 6.23 -4.85
N ASP A 180 1.93 5.48 -4.97
CA ASP A 180 1.44 4.97 -6.24
C ASP A 180 0.16 5.68 -6.71
N TYR A 181 0.32 6.68 -7.58
CA TYR A 181 -0.81 7.37 -8.21
C TYR A 181 -1.73 6.43 -9.02
N PHE A 182 -1.23 5.27 -9.45
CA PHE A 182 -1.94 4.30 -10.28
C PHE A 182 -2.43 3.10 -9.47
N SER A 183 -2.30 3.12 -8.14
CA SER A 183 -2.75 2.01 -7.29
C SER A 183 -4.23 1.73 -7.54
N ILE A 184 -4.58 0.43 -7.61
CA ILE A 184 -5.97 0.00 -7.65
C ILE A 184 -6.74 0.47 -6.39
N MET A 185 -6.01 0.77 -5.31
CA MET A 185 -6.51 1.27 -4.03
C MET A 185 -6.55 2.80 -3.93
N HIS A 186 -6.17 3.54 -4.98
CA HIS A 186 -6.27 4.99 -4.98
C HIS A 186 -7.71 5.44 -5.28
N PHE A 187 -8.18 6.48 -4.60
CA PHE A 187 -9.43 7.15 -4.93
C PHE A 187 -9.39 7.82 -6.31
N SER A 188 -10.54 7.83 -6.98
CA SER A 188 -10.78 8.69 -8.13
C SER A 188 -10.64 10.16 -7.74
N PRO A 189 -10.20 11.05 -8.65
CA PRO A 189 -10.15 12.49 -8.38
C PRO A 189 -11.52 13.08 -8.06
N PHE A 190 -12.62 12.40 -8.37
CA PHE A 190 -13.99 12.85 -8.14
C PHE A 190 -14.69 12.12 -6.98
N ALA A 191 -13.95 11.36 -6.17
CA ALA A 191 -14.50 10.69 -5.00
C ALA A 191 -15.21 11.72 -4.10
N PHE A 192 -16.45 11.43 -3.68
CA PHE A 192 -17.25 12.28 -2.78
C PHE A 192 -17.37 13.76 -3.18
N THR A 193 -17.25 14.08 -4.46
CA THR A 193 -17.39 15.46 -4.96
C THR A 193 -18.81 15.99 -4.80
N LYS A 194 -18.97 17.26 -4.41
CA LYS A 194 -20.28 17.92 -4.28
C LYS A 194 -20.77 18.54 -5.60
N ASP A 195 -19.85 18.93 -6.49
CA ASP A 195 -20.16 19.71 -7.70
C ASP A 195 -19.37 19.24 -8.94
N LYS A 196 -18.95 17.96 -8.96
CA LYS A 196 -18.15 17.32 -10.02
C LYS A 196 -16.75 17.92 -10.22
N LYS A 197 -16.31 18.84 -9.35
CA LYS A 197 -14.91 19.27 -9.31
C LYS A 197 -14.05 18.22 -8.60
N PRO A 198 -12.75 18.14 -8.94
CA PRO A 198 -11.87 17.17 -8.31
C PRO A 198 -11.73 17.46 -6.82
N THR A 199 -11.84 16.43 -5.99
CA THR A 199 -11.51 16.42 -4.56
C THR A 199 -10.06 16.02 -4.30
N ILE A 200 -9.41 15.38 -5.28
CA ILE A 200 -7.99 15.02 -5.25
C ILE A 200 -7.30 15.53 -6.50
N THR A 201 -6.18 16.22 -6.34
CA THR A 201 -5.29 16.62 -7.43
C THR A 201 -3.86 16.14 -7.19
N ALA A 202 -3.12 15.78 -8.25
CA ALA A 202 -1.71 15.45 -8.12
C ALA A 202 -0.85 16.72 -8.04
N LYS A 203 0.18 16.71 -7.19
CA LYS A 203 1.18 17.80 -7.11
C LYS A 203 2.19 17.75 -8.25
N ASP A 204 2.48 16.55 -8.77
CA ASP A 204 3.31 16.38 -9.95
C ASP A 204 2.48 16.68 -11.21
N ASN A 205 2.80 17.76 -11.92
CA ASN A 205 2.09 18.20 -13.12
C ASN A 205 2.18 17.21 -14.30
N ARG A 206 3.06 16.21 -14.23
CA ARG A 206 3.16 15.13 -15.22
C ARG A 206 2.11 14.04 -15.00
N VAL A 207 1.50 13.99 -13.81
CA VAL A 207 0.46 13.00 -13.47
C VAL A 207 -0.90 13.57 -13.84
N SER A 208 -1.49 13.05 -14.91
CA SER A 208 -2.84 13.44 -15.31
C SER A 208 -3.89 12.90 -14.34
N LEU A 209 -4.88 13.73 -13.98
CA LEU A 209 -6.00 13.36 -13.11
C LEU A 209 -6.74 12.10 -13.58
N ARG A 210 -6.77 11.82 -14.89
CA ARG A 210 -7.46 10.64 -15.45
C ARG A 210 -6.90 9.30 -14.97
N TYR A 211 -5.68 9.30 -14.46
CA TYR A 211 -5.00 8.10 -13.99
C TYR A 211 -5.21 7.84 -12.50
N LEU A 212 -5.56 8.86 -11.72
CA LEU A 212 -5.91 8.70 -10.32
C LEU A 212 -7.20 7.87 -10.23
N GLY A 213 -7.15 6.82 -9.41
CA GLY A 213 -8.28 5.91 -9.26
C GLY A 213 -8.62 5.13 -10.53
N GLN A 214 -7.61 4.78 -11.33
CA GLN A 214 -7.76 3.79 -12.40
C GLN A 214 -8.33 2.48 -11.84
N ARG A 215 -9.07 1.74 -12.69
CA ARG A 215 -9.75 0.48 -12.32
C ARG A 215 -9.53 -0.61 -13.37
N ASP A 216 -8.42 -0.52 -14.11
CA ASP A 216 -8.13 -1.34 -15.26
C ASP A 216 -7.16 -2.48 -14.93
N PHE A 217 -6.22 -2.27 -13.99
CA PHE A 217 -5.20 -3.26 -13.60
C PHE A 217 -4.74 -3.12 -12.15
N ILE A 218 -4.14 -4.18 -11.59
CA ILE A 218 -3.37 -4.13 -10.34
C ILE A 218 -2.00 -3.55 -10.68
N SER A 219 -1.58 -2.48 -10.01
CA SER A 219 -0.32 -1.81 -10.37
C SER A 219 0.89 -2.67 -10.01
N TYR A 220 2.04 -2.36 -10.61
CA TYR A 220 3.29 -2.98 -10.20
C TYR A 220 3.62 -2.74 -8.71
N LEU A 221 3.31 -1.55 -8.20
CA LEU A 221 3.59 -1.19 -6.80
C LEU A 221 2.60 -1.85 -5.84
N ASP A 222 1.34 -2.05 -6.24
CA ASP A 222 0.36 -2.86 -5.50
C ASP A 222 0.90 -4.29 -5.31
N LEU A 223 1.36 -4.94 -6.38
CA LEU A 223 1.91 -6.30 -6.34
C LEU A 223 3.20 -6.36 -5.51
N GLN A 224 4.09 -5.38 -5.68
CA GLN A 224 5.32 -5.30 -4.91
C GLN A 224 5.01 -5.16 -3.42
N GLN A 225 4.09 -4.26 -3.05
CA GLN A 225 3.66 -4.10 -1.66
C GLN A 225 3.05 -5.38 -1.12
N MET A 226 2.15 -6.04 -1.87
CA MET A 226 1.53 -7.31 -1.46
C MET A 226 2.58 -8.39 -1.18
N ASN A 227 3.56 -8.53 -2.09
CA ASN A 227 4.67 -9.47 -1.94
C ASN A 227 5.53 -9.19 -0.70
N LEU A 228 5.74 -7.92 -0.37
CA LEU A 228 6.45 -7.50 0.83
C LEU A 228 5.63 -7.77 2.10
N MET A 229 4.31 -7.54 2.08
CA MET A 229 3.46 -7.83 3.24
C MET A 229 3.50 -9.33 3.56
N TYR A 230 3.30 -10.18 2.54
CA TYR A 230 3.17 -11.63 2.67
C TYR A 230 4.47 -12.43 2.60
N ASN A 231 5.63 -11.77 2.47
CA ASN A 231 6.95 -12.42 2.39
C ASN A 231 7.04 -13.48 1.26
N CYS A 232 6.62 -13.09 0.07
CA CYS A 232 6.53 -14.06 -1.02
C CYS A 232 7.92 -14.54 -1.50
N PRO A 233 8.12 -15.86 -1.75
CA PRO A 233 9.40 -16.40 -2.23
C PRO A 233 9.84 -15.80 -3.57
N GLY A 234 11.15 -15.70 -3.79
CA GLY A 234 11.72 -15.15 -5.03
C GLY A 234 11.64 -13.62 -5.14
N ASN A 235 10.85 -12.97 -4.29
CA ASN A 235 10.79 -11.53 -4.15
C ASN A 235 11.79 -11.05 -3.08
N ALA A 236 13.08 -11.27 -3.35
CA ALA A 236 14.14 -10.45 -2.77
C ALA A 236 14.03 -9.05 -3.38
N VAL A 237 12.97 -8.32 -3.00
CA VAL A 237 12.77 -6.94 -3.44
C VAL A 237 13.84 -6.14 -2.72
N GLY A 238 14.88 -5.80 -3.46
CA GLY A 238 15.84 -4.81 -3.04
C GLY A 238 15.13 -3.47 -2.85
N TYR A 239 14.71 -3.15 -1.62
CA TYR A 239 14.19 -1.84 -1.24
C TYR A 239 15.22 -0.79 -1.65
N LEU A 240 14.86 0.13 -2.54
CA LEU A 240 15.73 1.22 -2.97
C LEU A 240 15.38 2.47 -2.17
N ASP A 241 16.32 2.95 -1.37
CA ASP A 241 16.18 4.19 -0.63
C ASP A 241 17.18 5.25 -1.11
N THR A 242 16.84 6.52 -0.93
CA THR A 242 17.71 7.67 -1.22
C THR A 242 17.58 8.68 -0.09
N ILE A 243 18.68 8.91 0.62
CA ILE A 243 18.76 9.88 1.71
C ILE A 243 19.66 11.02 1.23
N CYS A 244 19.10 12.23 1.10
CA CYS A 244 19.88 13.40 0.67
C CYS A 244 20.94 13.77 1.71
N GLU A 245 22.05 14.37 1.27
CA GLU A 245 23.11 14.86 2.16
C GLU A 245 22.55 15.74 3.29
N ASN A 246 23.05 15.48 4.51
CA ASN A 246 22.62 16.01 5.80
C ASN A 246 21.25 15.56 6.31
N TYR A 247 20.55 14.67 5.61
CA TYR A 247 19.33 14.04 6.12
C TYR A 247 19.63 12.69 6.78
N SER A 248 18.70 12.26 7.63
CA SER A 248 18.69 10.93 8.22
C SER A 248 17.39 10.22 7.88
N ARG A 249 17.44 8.90 7.76
CA ARG A 249 16.27 8.06 7.56
C ARG A 249 16.44 6.73 8.29
N GLN A 250 15.37 6.28 8.92
CA GLN A 250 15.31 4.96 9.51
C GLN A 250 14.83 3.97 8.45
N ILE A 251 15.60 2.90 8.21
CA ILE A 251 15.13 1.75 7.43
C ILE A 251 14.70 0.66 8.41
N ILE A 252 13.59 -0.01 8.08
CA ILE A 252 12.93 -0.94 8.99
C ILE A 252 12.46 -2.16 8.20
N CYS A 253 12.84 -3.34 8.66
CA CYS A 253 12.28 -4.63 8.28
C CYS A 253 11.27 -5.06 9.35
N TYR A 254 9.99 -5.06 8.98
CA TYR A 254 8.89 -5.40 9.88
C TYR A 254 8.65 -6.92 9.94
N GLY A 255 7.98 -7.38 11.00
CA GLY A 255 7.62 -8.79 11.19
C GLY A 255 8.77 -9.66 11.70
N GLY A 256 9.67 -9.12 12.54
CA GLY A 256 10.83 -9.84 13.08
C GLY A 256 11.99 -10.03 12.09
N ARG A 257 11.81 -9.58 10.85
CA ARG A 257 12.76 -9.73 9.75
C ARG A 257 14.04 -8.93 9.99
N LYS A 258 15.15 -9.41 9.43
CA LYS A 258 16.47 -8.81 9.50
C LYS A 258 16.87 -8.16 8.18
N ILE A 259 17.43 -6.96 8.27
CA ILE A 259 17.95 -6.23 7.12
C ILE A 259 19.17 -6.96 6.55
N ARG A 260 19.27 -7.03 5.22
CA ARG A 260 20.47 -7.37 4.45
C ARG A 260 20.71 -6.30 3.40
N ILE A 261 21.75 -5.50 3.58
CA ILE A 261 22.18 -4.50 2.62
C ILE A 261 22.82 -5.19 1.41
N THR A 262 22.32 -4.89 0.21
CA THR A 262 22.84 -5.42 -1.06
C THR A 262 23.56 -4.36 -1.90
N TYR A 263 23.33 -3.08 -1.62
CA TYR A 263 24.06 -1.97 -2.23
C TYR A 263 24.03 -0.75 -1.30
N ALA A 264 25.13 0.01 -1.26
CA ALA A 264 25.08 1.38 -0.76
C ALA A 264 26.12 2.25 -1.46
N ASN A 265 25.76 3.51 -1.72
CA ASN A 265 26.68 4.54 -2.22
C ASN A 265 26.29 5.91 -1.67
N TYR A 266 27.14 6.47 -0.80
CA TYR A 266 27.12 7.89 -0.49
C TYR A 266 27.94 8.63 -1.55
N GLY A 267 27.25 9.32 -2.46
CA GLY A 267 27.87 9.97 -3.60
C GLY A 267 26.81 10.46 -4.59
N ARG A 268 27.10 10.40 -5.89
CA ARG A 268 26.17 10.81 -6.94
C ARG A 268 26.40 10.03 -8.23
N LYS A 269 25.31 9.46 -8.76
CA LYS A 269 25.24 8.79 -10.07
C LYS A 269 24.18 9.40 -10.99
N TYR A 270 23.23 10.15 -10.44
CA TYR A 270 22.15 10.80 -11.18
C TYR A 270 22.19 12.31 -10.98
N SER A 271 21.93 13.06 -12.06
CA SER A 271 22.03 14.52 -12.05
C SER A 271 20.93 15.19 -11.24
N SER A 272 19.72 14.65 -11.21
CA SER A 272 18.53 15.29 -10.60
C SER A 272 18.14 14.80 -9.20
N LYS A 273 18.79 13.74 -8.68
CA LYS A 273 18.45 13.22 -7.35
C LYS A 273 19.06 14.09 -6.24
N CYS A 274 18.25 14.49 -5.26
CA CYS A 274 18.68 15.38 -4.16
C CYS A 274 19.33 16.68 -4.67
N GLY A 275 18.64 17.37 -5.57
CA GLY A 275 19.13 18.56 -6.26
C GLY A 275 19.97 18.24 -7.51
N PHE A 276 20.33 19.29 -8.25
CA PHE A 276 21.02 19.19 -9.53
C PHE A 276 22.55 19.25 -9.39
N SER A 277 23.27 18.34 -10.08
CA SER A 277 24.73 18.44 -10.27
C SER A 277 25.18 17.66 -11.51
N PHE A 278 26.18 18.17 -12.22
CA PHE A 278 26.76 17.55 -13.41
C PHE A 278 27.72 16.40 -13.10
N ASN A 279 28.34 16.39 -11.91
CA ASN A 279 29.27 15.34 -11.53
C ASN A 279 28.50 14.08 -11.11
N ARG A 280 28.57 13.03 -11.95
CA ARG A 280 27.90 11.74 -11.74
C ARG A 280 28.88 10.59 -11.46
N ASN A 281 30.17 10.90 -11.37
CA ASN A 281 31.23 9.92 -11.10
C ASN A 281 31.66 10.00 -9.64
N CYS A 282 30.69 10.05 -8.73
CA CYS A 282 30.95 10.19 -7.30
C CYS A 282 30.51 8.93 -6.55
N ILE A 283 31.50 8.15 -6.10
CA ILE A 283 31.30 6.87 -5.45
C ILE A 283 32.17 6.81 -4.20
N SER A 284 31.57 6.55 -3.03
CA SER A 284 32.34 6.26 -1.81
C SER A 284 32.49 4.75 -1.63
N PRO A 285 33.71 4.19 -1.69
CA PRO A 285 33.95 2.75 -1.60
C PRO A 285 33.63 2.18 -0.22
N THR A 286 33.56 3.02 0.82
CA THR A 286 33.28 2.58 2.20
C THR A 286 31.79 2.48 2.51
N SER A 287 30.92 3.01 1.64
CA SER A 287 29.48 3.11 1.86
C SER A 287 28.84 1.77 2.18
N LEU A 288 29.06 0.75 1.34
CA LEU A 288 28.46 -0.57 1.53
C LEU A 288 28.86 -1.17 2.88
N LYS A 289 30.15 -1.10 3.24
CA LYS A 289 30.66 -1.64 4.50
C LYS A 289 30.01 -0.96 5.71
N LYS A 290 29.97 0.38 5.73
CA LYS A 290 29.41 1.15 6.85
C LYS A 290 27.90 0.92 7.02
N VAL A 291 27.15 0.95 5.92
CA VAL A 291 25.70 0.71 5.96
C VAL A 291 25.41 -0.74 6.38
N SER A 292 26.18 -1.71 5.88
CA SER A 292 26.05 -3.12 6.26
C SER A 292 26.33 -3.34 7.75
N GLN A 293 27.40 -2.76 8.29
CA GLN A 293 27.73 -2.86 9.72
C GLN A 293 26.64 -2.25 10.62
N THR A 294 26.01 -1.17 10.15
CA THR A 294 24.97 -0.48 10.89
C THR A 294 23.65 -1.25 10.89
N CYS A 295 23.32 -1.93 9.79
CA CYS A 295 21.97 -2.42 9.54
C CYS A 295 21.83 -3.94 9.47
N ASN A 296 22.83 -4.67 8.98
CA ASN A 296 22.68 -6.11 8.75
C ASN A 296 22.34 -6.85 10.04
N GLY A 297 21.37 -7.76 9.96
CA GLY A 297 20.93 -8.57 11.11
C GLY A 297 19.98 -7.86 12.07
N ARG A 298 19.69 -6.56 11.87
CA ARG A 298 18.74 -5.79 12.69
C ARG A 298 17.38 -5.69 12.00
N SER A 299 16.31 -5.54 12.78
CA SER A 299 14.98 -5.22 12.26
C SER A 299 14.80 -3.74 11.94
N SER A 300 15.66 -2.86 12.46
CA SER A 300 15.72 -1.46 12.07
C SER A 300 17.11 -0.86 12.27
N CYS A 301 17.43 0.18 11.50
CA CYS A 301 18.62 1.00 11.71
C CYS A 301 18.37 2.44 11.23
N LEU A 302 19.02 3.41 11.89
CA LEU A 302 19.02 4.80 11.48
C LEU A 302 20.28 5.09 10.66
N LEU A 303 20.10 5.62 9.46
CA LEU A 303 21.19 6.00 8.56
C LEU A 303 21.20 7.51 8.36
N LYS A 304 22.37 8.13 8.55
CA LYS A 304 22.60 9.56 8.34
C LYS A 304 23.54 9.75 7.16
N ALA A 305 23.06 10.39 6.10
CA ALA A 305 23.86 10.67 4.90
C ALA A 305 24.70 11.93 5.15
N SER A 306 25.96 11.81 5.56
CA SER A 306 26.84 12.97 5.77
C SER A 306 28.31 12.65 5.59
N ASP A 307 29.12 13.68 5.34
CA ASP A 307 30.56 13.56 5.12
C ASP A 307 31.29 13.09 6.38
N LYS A 308 30.74 13.39 7.55
CA LYS A 308 31.22 12.84 8.83
C LYS A 308 31.11 11.31 8.86
N GLU A 309 30.01 10.77 8.33
CA GLU A 309 29.76 9.33 8.36
C GLU A 309 30.48 8.60 7.23
N PHE A 310 30.61 9.18 6.04
CA PHE A 310 31.06 8.46 4.83
C PHE A 310 32.31 9.03 4.15
N GLY A 311 32.87 10.13 4.68
CA GLY A 311 33.87 10.95 4.00
C GLY A 311 33.25 11.80 2.89
N ASP A 312 34.07 12.67 2.28
CA ASP A 312 33.69 13.42 1.08
C ASP A 312 34.35 12.82 -0.18
N PRO A 313 33.69 11.86 -0.85
CA PRO A 313 34.23 11.23 -2.06
C PRO A 313 34.28 12.17 -3.28
N CYS A 314 33.62 13.33 -3.23
CA CYS A 314 33.58 14.27 -4.33
C CYS A 314 33.32 15.71 -3.82
N PRO A 315 34.39 16.43 -3.44
CA PRO A 315 34.28 17.81 -3.00
C PRO A 315 33.47 18.67 -3.98
N PHE A 316 32.69 19.60 -3.43
CA PHE A 316 31.82 20.53 -4.16
C PHE A 316 30.65 19.89 -4.93
N THR A 317 30.46 18.58 -4.83
CA THR A 317 29.31 17.88 -5.40
C THR A 317 28.34 17.50 -4.29
N LYS A 318 27.07 17.93 -4.38
CA LYS A 318 26.02 17.51 -3.43
C LYS A 318 25.84 16.00 -3.51
N LYS A 319 25.90 15.28 -2.39
CA LYS A 319 25.80 13.80 -2.37
C LYS A 319 24.41 13.33 -1.93
N TYR A 320 24.17 12.05 -2.08
CA TYR A 320 23.08 11.33 -1.43
C TYR A 320 23.51 9.89 -1.14
N LEU A 321 22.96 9.31 -0.10
CA LEU A 321 23.12 7.90 0.20
C LEU A 321 22.03 7.11 -0.53
N ALA A 322 22.40 6.41 -1.60
CA ALA A 322 21.53 5.44 -2.27
C ALA A 322 21.77 4.05 -1.69
N ILE A 323 20.72 3.35 -1.27
CA ILE A 323 20.80 2.07 -0.58
C ILE A 323 19.88 1.07 -1.27
N ARG A 324 20.35 -0.15 -1.49
CA ARG A 324 19.49 -1.31 -1.76
C ARG A 324 19.61 -2.27 -0.59
N TYR A 325 18.49 -2.74 -0.06
CA TYR A 325 18.47 -3.72 1.02
C TYR A 325 17.33 -4.70 0.84
N GLU A 326 17.38 -5.81 1.55
CA GLU A 326 16.37 -6.85 1.57
C GLU A 326 16.00 -7.17 3.02
N CYS A 327 14.80 -7.69 3.24
CA CYS A 327 14.35 -8.12 4.56
C CYS A 327 14.19 -9.64 4.56
N HIS A 328 14.97 -10.34 5.36
CA HIS A 328 14.94 -11.80 5.47
C HIS A 328 14.32 -12.23 6.80
N PRO A 329 13.73 -13.44 6.87
CA PRO A 329 13.31 -14.05 8.13
C PRO A 329 14.42 -14.09 9.20
#